data_AF-A0A2N1WGC5-F1
#
_entry.id   AF-A0A2N1WGC5-F1
#
_cell.length_a   1.000
_cell.length_b   1.000
_cell.length_c   1.000
_cell.angle_alpha   90.00
_cell.angle_beta   90.00
_cell.angle_gamma   90.00
#
_symmetry.space_group_name_H-M   'P 1'
#
loop_
_entity.id
_entity.type
_entity.pdbx_description
1 polymer ?
#
loop_
_entity_poly.entity_id
_entity_poly.type
_entity_poly.pdbx_seq_one_letter_code
_entity_poly.pdbx_strand_id
1 'polypeptide(L)'
;LEALACGVPVVGFTPTLAEIQEELGIPIGAGVAGDAGLPELIEALRTVLHTTYAPQHLRDTVARRYGAQQVAAAYQQLVERAVMEQ
;
A
#
# COMPACT_ATOMS: atom_id res chain seq x y z
N LEU A 1 -2.91 -4.05 -0.74
CA LEU A 1 -2.29 -4.49 0.52
C LEU A 1 -1.87 -5.96 0.48
N GLU A 2 -2.77 -6.89 0.14
CA GLU A 2 -2.47 -8.34 0.08
C GLU A 2 -1.30 -8.68 -0.86
N ALA A 3 -1.29 -8.13 -2.08
CA ALA A 3 -0.17 -8.31 -3.01
C ALA A 3 1.17 -7.86 -2.38
N LEU A 4 1.20 -6.70 -1.72
CA LEU A 4 2.38 -6.18 -1.03
C LEU A 4 2.79 -7.07 0.15
N ALA A 5 1.82 -7.63 0.88
CA ALA A 5 2.04 -8.60 1.96
C ALA A 5 2.60 -9.95 1.44
N CYS A 6 2.45 -10.25 0.15
CA CYS A 6 3.14 -11.34 -0.52
C CYS A 6 4.54 -10.95 -1.05
N GLY A 7 4.90 -9.67 -0.98
CA GLY A 7 6.15 -9.11 -1.52
C GLY A 7 6.06 -8.78 -3.01
N VAL A 8 4.84 -8.58 -3.52
CA VAL A 8 4.58 -8.28 -4.93
C VAL A 8 4.25 -6.79 -5.09
N PRO A 9 5.06 -6.01 -5.85
CA PRO A 9 4.75 -4.62 -6.16
C PRO A 9 3.51 -4.51 -7.04
N VAL A 10 2.84 -3.37 -7.04
CA VAL A 10 1.54 -3.20 -7.72
C VAL A 10 1.55 -2.08 -8.75
N VAL A 11 0.75 -2.23 -9.80
CA VAL A 11 0.28 -1.09 -10.61
C VAL A 11 -1.11 -0.75 -10.11
N GLY A 12 -1.34 0.51 -9.72
CA GLY A 12 -2.61 0.92 -9.12
C GLY A 12 -2.90 2.40 -9.34
N PHE A 13 -4.07 2.86 -8.93
CA PHE A 13 -4.46 4.26 -9.08
C PHE A 13 -3.54 5.18 -8.27
N THR A 14 -3.03 6.23 -8.93
CA THR A 14 -2.02 7.12 -8.35
C THR A 14 -2.38 7.68 -6.97
N PRO A 15 -3.60 8.20 -6.70
CA PRO A 15 -3.92 8.75 -5.38
C PRO A 15 -3.81 7.71 -4.27
N THR A 16 -4.44 6.54 -4.44
CA THR A 16 -4.41 5.45 -3.47
C THR A 16 -2.99 4.89 -3.28
N LEU A 17 -2.22 4.78 -4.37
CA LEU A 17 -0.86 4.27 -4.30
C LEU A 17 0.08 5.26 -3.59
N ALA A 18 -0.12 6.57 -3.80
CA ALA A 18 0.63 7.62 -3.12
C ALA A 18 0.37 7.63 -1.61
N GLU A 19 -0.90 7.54 -1.19
CA GLU A 19 -1.26 7.46 0.24
C GLU A 19 -0.58 6.29 0.94
N ILE A 20 -0.65 5.09 0.34
CA ILE A 20 -0.01 3.89 0.91
C ILE A 20 1.52 4.03 0.91
N GLN A 21 2.10 4.59 -0.16
CA GLN A 21 3.55 4.75 -0.25
C GLN A 21 4.09 5.77 0.76
N GLU A 22 3.38 6.88 0.97
CA GLU A 22 3.69 7.87 2.00
C GLU A 22 3.61 7.24 3.39
N GLU A 23 2.56 6.48 3.66
CA GLU A 23 2.36 5.83 4.95
C GLU A 23 3.41 4.74 5.24
N LEU A 24 3.81 3.97 4.23
CA LEU A 24 4.80 2.89 4.39
C LEU A 24 6.25 3.37 4.29
N GLY A 25 6.50 4.56 3.72
CA GLY A 25 7.83 5.14 3.56
C GLY A 25 8.76 4.38 2.62
N ILE A 26 8.23 3.50 1.76
CA ILE A 26 8.99 2.66 0.83
C ILE A 26 8.31 2.58 -0.54
N PRO A 27 9.06 2.42 -1.65
CA PRO A 27 8.46 2.20 -2.96
C PRO A 27 7.63 0.92 -3.00
N ILE A 28 6.38 1.00 -3.48
CA ILE A 28 5.45 -0.14 -3.50
C ILE A 28 4.95 -0.52 -4.90
N GLY A 29 5.29 0.26 -5.93
CA GLY A 29 4.70 0.05 -7.24
C GLY A 29 4.81 1.25 -8.16
N ALA A 30 3.90 1.32 -9.13
CA ALA A 30 3.73 2.44 -10.04
C ALA A 30 2.27 2.89 -10.09
N GLY A 31 2.04 4.21 -10.08
CA GLY A 31 0.72 4.82 -10.15
C GLY A 31 0.27 5.03 -11.60
N VAL A 32 -1.03 4.88 -11.85
CA VAL A 32 -1.70 5.29 -13.10
C VAL A 32 -2.90 6.18 -12.81
N ALA A 33 -3.23 7.07 -13.76
CA ALA A 33 -4.41 7.91 -13.69
C ALA A 33 -5.71 7.06 -13.75
N GLY A 34 -6.82 7.60 -13.25
CA GLY A 34 -8.11 6.89 -13.22
C GLY A 34 -8.70 6.61 -14.61
N ASP A 35 -8.31 7.41 -15.59
CA ASP A 35 -8.69 7.34 -17.01
C ASP A 35 -7.55 6.83 -17.91
N ALA A 36 -6.51 6.22 -17.33
CA ALA A 36 -5.36 5.71 -18.06
C ALA A 36 -5.76 4.69 -19.12
N GLY A 37 -5.21 4.86 -20.32
CA GLY A 37 -5.34 3.91 -21.42
C GLY A 37 -4.35 2.73 -21.31
N LEU A 38 -4.43 1.84 -22.29
CA LEU A 38 -3.52 0.70 -22.40
C LEU A 38 -2.03 1.11 -22.49
N PRO A 39 -1.64 2.15 -23.25
CA PRO A 39 -0.23 2.58 -23.31
C PRO A 39 0.32 2.97 -21.93
N GLU A 40 -0.44 3.73 -21.14
CA GLU A 40 -0.05 4.19 -19.81
C GLU A 40 0.10 3.01 -18.83
N LEU A 41 -0.81 2.03 -18.91
CA LEU A 41 -0.72 0.80 -18.12
C LEU A 41 0.53 -0.02 -18.46
N ILE A 42 0.89 -0.09 -19.75
CA ILE A 42 2.10 -0.80 -20.20
C ILE A 42 3.35 -0.11 -19.66
N GLU A 43 3.42 1.22 -19.69
CA GLU A 43 4.57 1.95 -19.13
C GLU A 43 4.67 1.81 -17.61
N ALA A 44 3.55 1.80 -16.89
CA ALA A 44 3.54 1.53 -15.45
C ALA A 44 4.02 0.10 -15.13
N LEU A 45 3.57 -0.89 -15.89
CA LEU A 45 4.06 -2.27 -15.76
C LEU A 45 5.55 -2.37 -16.04
N ARG A 46 6.05 -1.71 -17.09
CA ARG A 46 7.48 -1.64 -17.37
C ARG A 46 8.24 -1.01 -16.21
N THR A 47 7.73 0.07 -15.63
CA THR A 47 8.34 0.72 -14.46
C THR A 47 8.48 -0.26 -13.30
N VAL A 48 7.43 -1.02 -12.99
CA VAL A 48 7.47 -2.05 -11.95
C VAL A 48 8.48 -3.16 -12.27
N LEU A 49 8.53 -3.64 -13.52
CA LEU A 49 9.45 -4.72 -13.93
C LEU A 49 10.94 -4.30 -13.90
N HIS A 50 11.24 -3.01 -14.09
CA HIS A 50 12.61 -2.49 -14.10
C HIS A 50 13.03 -1.86 -12.76
N THR A 51 12.13 -1.78 -11.78
CA THR A 51 12.44 -1.28 -10.44
C THR A 51 12.76 -2.45 -9.52
N THR A 52 13.86 -2.33 -8.76
CA THR A 52 14.20 -3.35 -7.75
C THR A 52 13.38 -3.10 -6.49
N TYR A 53 12.45 -4.02 -6.20
CA TYR A 53 11.74 -4.06 -4.94
C TYR A 53 12.35 -5.16 -4.06
N ALA A 54 12.60 -4.87 -2.78
CA ALA A 54 13.06 -5.86 -1.82
C ALA A 54 11.84 -6.63 -1.26
N PRO A 55 11.55 -7.87 -1.71
CA PRO A 55 10.24 -8.49 -1.45
C PRO A 55 10.01 -8.74 0.02
N GLN A 56 11.03 -9.21 0.75
CA GLN A 56 10.93 -9.41 2.19
C GLN A 56 10.69 -8.09 2.93
N HIS A 57 11.34 -7.01 2.51
CA HIS A 57 11.16 -5.69 3.13
C HIS A 57 9.74 -5.15 2.93
N LEU A 58 9.14 -5.39 1.75
CA LEU A 58 7.73 -5.09 1.49
C LEU A 58 6.82 -5.86 2.44
N ARG A 59 7.00 -7.18 2.55
CA ARG A 59 6.21 -8.04 3.44
C ARG A 59 6.27 -7.57 4.88
N ASP A 60 7.48 -7.38 5.40
CA ASP A 60 7.71 -6.99 6.80
C ASP A 60 7.11 -5.62 7.10
N THR A 61 7.25 -4.67 6.17
CA THR A 61 6.74 -3.31 6.35
C THR A 61 5.22 -3.27 6.31
N VAL A 62 4.58 -3.99 5.37
CA VAL A 62 3.13 -4.09 5.30
C VAL A 62 2.55 -4.82 6.52
N ALA A 63 3.13 -5.94 6.91
CA ALA A 63 2.67 -6.70 8.07
C ALA A 63 2.79 -5.91 9.38
N ARG A 64 3.87 -5.14 9.54
CA ARG A 64 4.07 -4.26 10.71
C ARG A 64 3.05 -3.12 10.76
N ARG A 65 2.60 -2.59 9.63
CA ARG A 65 1.66 -1.45 9.60
C ARG A 65 0.20 -1.86 9.56
N TYR A 66 -0.13 -2.85 8.74
CA TYR A 66 -1.50 -3.29 8.42
C TYR A 66 -1.77 -4.74 8.84
N GLY A 67 -0.93 -5.33 9.67
CA GLY A 67 -1.20 -6.62 10.29
C GLY A 67 -2.49 -6.56 11.10
N ALA A 68 -3.24 -7.66 11.11
CA ALA A 68 -4.57 -7.72 11.74
C ALA A 68 -4.54 -7.27 13.21
N GLN A 69 -3.48 -7.60 13.95
CA GLN A 69 -3.31 -7.19 15.34
C GLN A 69 -3.14 -5.67 15.48
N GLN A 70 -2.34 -5.04 14.62
CA GLN A 70 -2.11 -3.59 14.63
C GLN A 70 -3.37 -2.84 14.22
N VAL A 71 -4.07 -3.33 13.21
CA VAL A 71 -5.35 -2.77 12.76
C VAL A 71 -6.39 -2.89 13.87
N ALA A 72 -6.54 -4.05 14.50
CA ALA A 72 -7.47 -4.26 15.61
C ALA A 72 -7.17 -3.34 16.80
N ALA A 73 -5.90 -3.18 17.18
CA ALA A 73 -5.49 -2.27 18.25
C ALA A 73 -5.84 -0.81 17.93
N ALA A 74 -5.64 -0.36 16.68
CA ALA A 74 -6.02 0.98 16.24
C ALA A 74 -7.55 1.18 16.31
N TYR A 75 -8.33 0.20 15.87
CA TYR A 75 -9.79 0.24 16.00
C TYR A 75 -10.25 0.27 17.46
N GLN A 76 -9.63 -0.53 18.33
CA GLN A 76 -9.94 -0.53 19.76
C GLN A 76 -9.78 0.87 20.36
N GLN A 77 -8.65 1.55 20.08
CA GLN A 77 -8.41 2.91 20.57
C GLN A 77 -9.45 3.91 20.06
N LEU A 78 -9.87 3.80 18.80
CA LEU A 78 -10.90 4.67 18.23
C LEU A 78 -12.26 4.45 18.89
N VAL A 79 -12.64 3.19 19.14
CA VAL A 79 -13.88 2.84 19.83
C VAL A 79 -13.87 3.32 21.28
N GLU A 80 -12.78 3.10 22.01
CA GLU A 80 -12.64 3.56 23.40
C GLU A 80 -12.77 5.08 23.52
N ARG A 81 -12.18 5.85 22.59
CA ARG A 81 -12.34 7.31 22.54
C ARG A 81 -13.78 7.73 22.27
N ALA A 82 -14.42 7.11 21.27
CA ALA A 82 -15.79 7.44 20.90
C ALA A 82 -16.82 7.13 22.01
N VAL A 83 -16.51 6.18 22.90
CA VAL A 83 -17.35 5.84 24.06
C VAL A 83 -17.10 6.78 25.24
N MET A 84 -15.87 7.28 25.43
CA MET A 84 -15.54 8.21 26.52
C MET A 84 -15.94 9.67 26.25
N GLU A 85 -16.14 10.06 25.00
CA GLU A 85 -16.56 11.41 24.59
C GLU A 85 -18.09 11.61 24.56
N GLN A 86 -18.87 10.60 25.00
CA GLN A 86 -20.34 10.65 25.17
C GLN A 86 -20.74 10.93 26.62
#